data_AF-A0A2M7GPE5-F1
#
_entry.id   AF-A0A2M7GPE5-F1
#
_cell.length_a   1.000
_cell.length_b   1.000
_cell.length_c   1.000
_cell.angle_alpha   90.00
_cell.angle_beta   90.00
_cell.angle_gamma   90.00
#
_symmetry.space_group_name_H-M   'P 1'
#
loop_
_entity.id
_entity.type
_entity.pdbx_description
1 polymer ?
#
loop_
_entity_poly.entity_id
_entity_poly.type
_entity_poly.pdbx_seq_one_letter_code
_entity_poly.pdbx_strand_id
1 'polypeptide(L)'
;MKILRRLSVPVLAAFLSAPSMAAQADDGLLDAMLRAAKDAPARLYEGDAKTYRAGVMTPEALTACLILAHRIDAVAAEIEADKRHIRELDGRIQEAGPRLQNQAVSAVTDPERRKSYEAGVDRYNAWVEQRRAAVEDHNRLVRLYSEMSGRFNGECNGRSYFPSDLEAVKGGLPPEVAERVK
;
A
#
# COMPACT_ATOMS: atom_id res chain seq x y z
N MET A 1 0.94 -51.81 5.72
CA MET A 1 0.56 -50.79 6.71
C MET A 1 1.12 -49.44 6.26
N LYS A 2 0.26 -48.53 5.77
CA LYS A 2 0.67 -47.17 5.37
C LYS A 2 0.60 -46.25 6.58
N ILE A 3 1.72 -45.64 6.93
CA ILE A 3 1.91 -44.77 8.09
C ILE A 3 1.17 -43.45 7.81
N LEU A 4 0.13 -43.16 8.59
CA LEU A 4 -0.58 -41.88 8.61
C LEU A 4 0.38 -40.79 9.14
N ARG A 5 0.91 -39.95 8.25
CA ARG A 5 1.66 -38.75 8.62
C ARG A 5 0.69 -37.74 9.25
N ARG A 6 0.88 -37.45 10.54
CA ARG A 6 0.18 -36.38 11.25
C ARG A 6 0.60 -35.02 10.66
N LEU A 7 -0.37 -34.29 10.12
CA LEU A 7 -0.21 -32.87 9.78
C LEU A 7 -0.26 -32.07 11.09
N SER A 8 0.90 -31.59 11.52
CA SER A 8 1.04 -30.63 12.62
C SER A 8 0.83 -29.23 12.03
N VAL A 9 -0.29 -28.59 12.36
CA VAL A 9 -0.55 -27.18 11.99
C VAL A 9 0.07 -26.29 13.07
N PRO A 10 1.06 -25.44 12.75
CA PRO A 10 1.60 -24.50 13.72
C PRO A 10 0.60 -23.37 13.98
N VAL A 11 0.22 -23.21 15.25
CA VAL A 11 -0.52 -22.05 15.75
C VAL A 11 0.50 -20.92 15.99
N LEU A 12 0.58 -19.95 15.08
CA LEU A 12 1.15 -18.61 15.29
C LEU A 12 0.02 -17.60 15.09
N ALA A 13 -0.05 -16.43 15.71
CA ALA A 13 0.53 -15.79 16.90
C ALA A 13 -0.24 -14.46 17.02
N ALA A 14 -0.29 -13.89 18.21
CA ALA A 14 -1.09 -12.73 18.60
C ALA A 14 -1.01 -11.52 17.64
N PHE A 15 -2.17 -11.00 17.24
CA PHE A 15 -2.30 -9.67 16.65
C PHE A 15 -2.20 -8.61 17.75
N LEU A 16 -1.11 -7.86 17.74
CA LEU A 16 -0.98 -6.59 18.46
C LEU A 16 -1.75 -5.52 17.69
N SER A 17 -2.90 -5.11 18.21
CA SER A 17 -3.65 -3.96 17.72
C SER A 17 -2.94 -2.67 18.15
N ALA A 18 -2.29 -2.00 17.20
CA ALA A 18 -1.84 -0.61 17.40
C ALA A 18 -3.06 0.35 17.30
N PRO A 19 -3.11 1.42 18.10
CA PRO A 19 -4.18 2.41 18.02
C PRO A 19 -4.17 3.12 16.66
N SER A 20 -5.30 3.08 15.96
CA SER A 20 -5.56 3.87 14.76
C SER A 20 -5.56 5.36 15.14
N MET A 21 -4.56 6.10 14.68
CA MET A 21 -4.71 7.55 14.57
C MET A 21 -5.83 7.82 13.59
N ALA A 22 -6.77 8.66 14.02
CA ALA A 22 -7.98 9.00 13.29
C ALA A 22 -7.66 9.46 11.86
N ALA A 23 -8.40 8.90 10.92
CA ALA A 23 -8.39 9.21 9.50
C ALA A 23 -8.62 10.72 9.28
N GLN A 24 -7.55 11.44 8.98
CA GLN A 24 -7.66 12.65 8.19
C GLN A 24 -7.87 12.22 6.74
N ALA A 25 -9.02 12.63 6.22
CA ALA A 25 -9.62 12.46 4.89
C ALA A 25 -8.74 11.91 3.77
N ASP A 26 -9.35 11.06 2.94
CA ASP A 26 -8.89 10.32 1.74
C ASP A 26 -8.16 11.13 0.64
N ASP A 27 -7.70 12.34 0.92
CA ASP A 27 -6.91 13.13 0.00
C ASP A 27 -5.46 12.64 0.04
N GLY A 28 -4.94 12.17 -1.10
CA GLY A 28 -3.56 11.71 -1.20
C GLY A 28 -2.56 12.80 -0.82
N LEU A 29 -1.31 12.42 -0.55
CA LEU A 29 -0.21 13.33 -0.24
C LEU A 29 -0.03 14.41 -1.31
N LEU A 30 -0.25 14.09 -2.58
CA LEU A 30 -0.23 15.09 -3.66
C LEU A 30 -1.33 16.15 -3.48
N ASP A 31 -2.54 15.74 -3.15
CA ASP A 31 -3.67 16.67 -2.96
C ASP A 31 -3.45 17.53 -1.72
N ALA A 32 -2.88 16.96 -0.65
CA ALA A 32 -2.47 17.70 0.53
C ALA A 32 -1.41 18.77 0.20
N MET A 33 -0.42 18.45 -0.63
CA MET A 33 0.56 19.43 -1.11
C MET A 33 -0.06 20.56 -1.94
N LEU A 34 -1.00 20.23 -2.83
CA LEU A 34 -1.66 21.21 -3.69
C LEU A 34 -2.61 22.11 -2.89
N ARG A 35 -3.29 21.57 -1.88
CA ARG A 35 -4.11 22.34 -0.95
C ARG A 35 -3.27 23.28 -0.11
N ALA A 36 -2.17 22.78 0.48
CA ALA A 36 -1.23 23.60 1.23
C ALA A 36 -0.66 24.76 0.38
N ALA A 37 -0.55 24.58 -0.94
CA ALA A 37 -0.22 25.65 -1.88
C ALA A 37 -1.28 26.74 -1.96
N LYS A 38 -2.53 26.33 -2.16
CA LYS A 38 -3.67 27.24 -2.33
C LYS A 38 -3.91 28.06 -1.06
N ASP A 39 -3.66 27.43 0.09
CA ASP A 39 -3.85 28.02 1.41
C ASP A 39 -2.59 28.73 1.93
N ALA A 40 -1.48 28.70 1.18
CA ALA A 40 -0.24 29.34 1.59
C ALA A 40 -0.46 30.86 1.70
N PRO A 41 -0.02 31.51 2.79
CA PRO A 41 -0.18 32.94 2.95
C PRO A 41 0.52 33.67 1.79
N ALA A 42 -0.10 34.76 1.29
CA ALA A 42 0.40 35.61 0.20
C ALA A 42 1.76 36.30 0.46
N ARG A 43 2.49 35.87 1.50
CA ARG A 43 3.78 36.41 1.95
C ARG A 43 4.96 36.02 1.07
N LEU A 44 4.77 35.09 0.11
CA LEU A 44 5.70 34.92 -1.01
C LEU A 44 5.39 36.00 -2.05
N TYR A 45 5.76 37.24 -1.73
CA TYR A 45 5.69 38.34 -2.69
C TYR A 45 6.65 38.04 -3.84
N GLU A 46 6.10 37.74 -5.01
CA GLU A 46 6.80 37.81 -6.29
C GLU A 46 7.03 39.31 -6.58
N GLY A 47 8.07 39.89 -5.97
CA GLY A 47 8.60 41.17 -6.43
C GLY A 47 9.25 41.02 -7.82
N ASP A 48 10.11 41.97 -8.20
CA ASP A 48 10.78 41.95 -9.52
C ASP A 48 11.76 40.78 -9.72
N ALA A 49 12.11 40.03 -8.66
CA ALA A 49 12.92 38.82 -8.74
C ALA A 49 12.55 37.78 -7.66
N LYS A 50 12.33 36.52 -8.06
CA LYS A 50 12.14 35.39 -7.14
C LYS A 50 13.42 35.12 -6.36
N THR A 51 13.33 34.99 -5.04
CA THR A 51 14.46 34.59 -4.20
C THR A 51 14.16 33.27 -3.48
N TYR A 52 14.93 32.24 -3.81
CA TYR A 52 14.80 30.90 -3.23
C TYR A 52 15.59 30.80 -1.93
N ARG A 53 15.01 31.33 -0.85
CA ARG A 53 15.60 31.24 0.50
C ARG A 53 15.43 29.84 1.08
N ALA A 54 16.14 29.56 2.17
CA ALA A 54 15.94 28.33 2.94
C ALA A 54 14.45 28.12 3.27
N GLY A 55 13.93 26.92 2.99
CA GLY A 55 12.52 26.59 3.17
C GLY A 55 11.61 26.90 1.97
N VAL A 56 12.12 27.51 0.89
CA VAL A 56 11.39 27.66 -0.39
C VAL A 56 11.94 26.64 -1.40
N MET A 57 11.05 25.96 -2.12
CA MET A 57 11.43 25.04 -3.21
C MET A 57 11.69 25.83 -4.49
N THR A 58 12.72 25.43 -5.23
CA THR A 58 12.91 25.84 -6.63
C THR A 58 11.93 25.08 -7.53
N PRO A 59 11.73 25.50 -8.80
CA PRO A 59 10.88 24.75 -9.73
C PRO A 59 11.30 23.28 -9.87
N GLU A 60 12.60 23.00 -9.88
CA GLU A 60 13.14 21.64 -9.99
C GLU A 60 12.80 20.82 -8.74
N ALA A 61 12.97 21.41 -7.55
CA ALA A 61 12.62 20.75 -6.30
C ALA A 61 11.10 20.53 -6.18
N LEU A 62 10.28 21.50 -6.59
CA LEU A 62 8.83 21.38 -6.63
C LEU A 62 8.40 20.24 -7.55
N THR A 63 8.96 20.16 -8.76
CA THR A 63 8.72 19.08 -9.72
C THR A 63 9.01 17.72 -9.10
N ALA A 64 10.20 17.57 -8.49
CA ALA A 64 10.59 16.33 -7.84
C ALA A 64 9.65 15.94 -6.70
N CYS A 65 9.21 16.91 -5.89
CA CYS A 65 8.30 16.68 -4.77
C CYS A 65 6.88 16.30 -5.21
N LEU A 66 6.34 16.92 -6.27
CA LEU A 66 5.04 16.56 -6.83
C LEU A 66 5.04 15.13 -7.38
N ILE A 67 6.11 14.75 -8.10
CA ILE A 67 6.28 13.38 -8.62
C ILE A 67 6.42 12.39 -7.46
N LEU A 68 7.21 12.71 -6.44
CA LEU A 68 7.39 11.85 -5.28
C LEU A 68 6.09 11.65 -4.51
N ALA A 69 5.33 12.72 -4.26
CA ALA A 69 4.02 12.64 -3.60
C ALA A 69 3.04 11.76 -4.37
N HIS A 70 2.98 11.92 -5.69
CA HIS A 70 2.14 11.07 -6.54
C HIS A 70 2.52 9.59 -6.44
N ARG A 71 3.82 9.26 -6.46
CA ARG A 71 4.31 7.88 -6.32
C ARG A 71 3.99 7.29 -4.94
N ILE A 72 4.07 8.10 -3.89
CA ILE A 72 3.67 7.69 -2.53
C ILE A 72 2.18 7.33 -2.51
N ASP A 73 1.32 8.14 -3.13
CA ASP A 73 -0.11 7.85 -3.25
C ASP A 73 -0.37 6.53 -4.00
N ALA A 74 0.32 6.31 -5.11
CA ALA A 74 0.19 5.08 -5.89
C ALA A 74 0.59 3.84 -5.07
N VAL A 75 1.74 3.88 -4.39
CA VAL A 75 2.19 2.77 -3.53
C VAL A 75 1.26 2.57 -2.34
N ALA A 76 0.70 3.64 -1.75
CA ALA A 76 -0.31 3.52 -0.70
C ALA A 76 -1.56 2.80 -1.19
N ALA A 77 -2.04 3.13 -2.40
CA ALA A 77 -3.19 2.45 -3.00
C ALA A 77 -2.92 0.97 -3.25
N GLU A 78 -1.72 0.61 -3.71
CA GLU A 78 -1.28 -0.79 -3.87
C GLU A 78 -1.24 -1.53 -2.53
N ILE A 79 -0.67 -0.91 -1.48
CA ILE A 79 -0.65 -1.46 -0.11
C ILE A 79 -2.08 -1.78 0.37
N GLU A 80 -3.04 -0.88 0.14
CA GLU A 80 -4.43 -1.11 0.52
C GLU A 80 -5.11 -2.19 -0.33
N ALA A 81 -4.77 -2.31 -1.62
CA ALA A 81 -5.22 -3.41 -2.46
C ALA A 81 -4.70 -4.77 -1.96
N ASP A 82 -3.39 -4.86 -1.64
CA ASP A 82 -2.77 -6.05 -1.09
C ASP A 82 -3.38 -6.45 0.26
N LYS A 83 -3.64 -5.48 1.15
CA LYS A 83 -4.34 -5.75 2.42
C LYS A 83 -5.70 -6.40 2.19
N ARG A 84 -6.49 -5.89 1.23
CA ARG A 84 -7.79 -6.49 0.88
C ARG A 84 -7.63 -7.90 0.34
N HIS A 85 -6.68 -8.11 -0.56
CA HIS A 85 -6.41 -9.43 -1.14
C HIS A 85 -5.96 -10.46 -0.10
N ILE A 86 -5.04 -10.08 0.80
CA ILE A 86 -4.59 -10.94 1.92
C ILE A 86 -5.77 -11.31 2.82
N ARG A 87 -6.65 -10.36 3.17
CA ARG A 87 -7.86 -10.63 3.97
C ARG A 87 -8.82 -11.61 3.28
N GLU A 88 -8.98 -11.50 1.96
CA GLU A 88 -9.80 -12.44 1.18
C GLU A 88 -9.22 -13.86 1.24
N LEU A 89 -7.90 -14.00 1.06
CA LEU A 89 -7.22 -15.28 1.17
C LEU A 89 -7.30 -15.86 2.59
N ASP A 90 -7.15 -15.02 3.62
CA ASP A 90 -7.34 -15.39 5.02
C ASP A 90 -8.74 -15.98 5.26
N GLY A 91 -9.78 -15.32 4.75
CA GLY A 91 -11.16 -15.81 4.83
C GLY A 91 -11.32 -17.19 4.18
N ARG A 92 -10.80 -17.37 2.95
CA ARG A 92 -10.86 -18.66 2.25
C ARG A 92 -10.16 -19.78 3.01
N ILE A 93 -8.97 -19.50 3.55
CA ILE A 93 -8.17 -20.45 4.33
C ILE A 93 -8.91 -20.81 5.63
N GLN A 94 -9.42 -19.81 6.35
CA GLN A 94 -10.14 -20.00 7.61
C GLN A 94 -11.42 -20.82 7.43
N GLU A 95 -12.17 -20.60 6.35
CA GLU A 95 -13.37 -21.39 6.05
C GLU A 95 -13.05 -22.82 5.62
N ALA A 96 -12.00 -23.01 4.83
CA ALA A 96 -11.68 -24.30 4.24
C ALA A 96 -11.04 -25.27 5.23
N GLY A 97 -10.23 -24.79 6.18
CA GLY A 97 -9.55 -25.64 7.18
C GLY A 97 -10.50 -26.59 7.93
N PRO A 98 -11.54 -26.06 8.63
CA PRO A 98 -12.51 -26.91 9.34
C PRO A 98 -13.32 -27.83 8.42
N ARG A 99 -13.68 -27.35 7.21
CA ARG A 99 -14.40 -28.16 6.21
C ARG A 99 -13.57 -29.38 5.80
N LEU A 100 -12.29 -29.19 5.49
CA LEU A 100 -11.37 -30.27 5.13
C LEU A 100 -11.15 -31.22 6.31
N GLN A 101 -11.02 -30.69 7.53
CA GLN A 101 -10.88 -31.52 8.73
C GLN A 101 -12.09 -32.45 8.94
N ASN A 102 -13.31 -31.95 8.73
CA ASN A 102 -14.53 -32.75 8.83
C ASN A 102 -14.62 -33.80 7.70
N GLN A 103 -14.15 -33.47 6.49
CA GLN A 103 -14.15 -34.39 5.36
C GLN A 103 -13.13 -35.51 5.50
N ALA A 104 -12.00 -35.25 6.18
CA ALA A 104 -10.87 -36.16 6.29
C ALA A 104 -11.26 -37.56 6.79
N VAL A 105 -12.14 -37.65 7.80
CA VAL A 105 -12.59 -38.94 8.35
C VAL A 105 -13.36 -39.75 7.30
N SER A 106 -14.26 -39.11 6.57
CA SER A 106 -15.05 -39.79 5.53
C SER A 106 -14.25 -40.16 4.28
N ALA A 107 -13.16 -39.44 4.00
CA ALA A 107 -12.24 -39.73 2.90
C ALA A 107 -11.38 -40.98 3.14
N VAL A 108 -11.30 -41.48 4.38
CA VAL A 108 -10.54 -42.71 4.68
C VAL A 108 -11.18 -43.92 4.02
N THR A 109 -12.51 -44.02 4.07
CA THR A 109 -13.24 -45.23 3.69
C THR A 109 -13.96 -45.13 2.35
N ASP A 110 -14.22 -43.92 1.84
CA ASP A 110 -14.94 -43.68 0.58
C ASP A 110 -13.98 -43.09 -0.49
N PRO A 111 -13.70 -43.81 -1.60
CA PRO A 111 -12.80 -43.35 -2.66
C PRO A 111 -13.24 -42.06 -3.36
N GLU A 112 -14.55 -41.81 -3.53
CA GLU A 112 -15.02 -40.59 -4.21
C GLU A 112 -14.91 -39.37 -3.29
N ARG A 113 -15.17 -39.57 -1.99
CA ARG A 113 -14.90 -38.54 -0.98
C ARG A 113 -13.40 -38.26 -0.84
N ARG A 114 -12.55 -39.28 -1.02
CA ARG A 114 -11.10 -39.10 -1.03
C ARG A 114 -10.64 -38.17 -2.16
N LYS A 115 -11.09 -38.39 -3.39
CA LYS A 115 -10.75 -37.50 -4.52
C LYS A 115 -11.19 -36.06 -4.26
N SER A 116 -12.40 -35.89 -3.72
CA SER A 116 -12.93 -34.55 -3.38
C SER A 116 -12.12 -33.86 -2.28
N TYR A 117 -11.71 -34.62 -1.27
CA TYR A 117 -10.85 -34.14 -0.18
C TYR A 117 -9.45 -33.74 -0.70
N GLU A 118 -8.80 -34.59 -1.50
CA GLU A 118 -7.49 -34.33 -2.10
C GLU A 118 -7.52 -33.05 -2.95
N ALA A 119 -8.52 -32.89 -3.83
CA ALA A 119 -8.70 -31.67 -4.61
C ALA A 119 -8.97 -30.42 -3.74
N GLY A 120 -9.62 -30.60 -2.59
CA GLY A 120 -9.82 -29.54 -1.60
C GLY A 120 -8.52 -29.14 -0.90
N VAL A 121 -7.69 -30.12 -0.53
CA VAL A 121 -6.35 -29.90 0.05
C VAL A 121 -5.45 -29.17 -0.95
N ASP A 122 -5.47 -29.54 -2.22
CA ASP A 122 -4.67 -28.87 -3.26
C ASP A 122 -5.05 -27.39 -3.41
N ARG A 123 -6.36 -27.08 -3.44
CA ARG A 123 -6.83 -25.68 -3.46
C ARG A 123 -6.44 -24.92 -2.20
N TYR A 124 -6.57 -25.53 -1.02
CA TYR A 124 -6.18 -24.93 0.24
C TYR A 124 -4.69 -24.58 0.25
N ASN A 125 -3.83 -25.52 -0.15
CA ASN A 125 -2.39 -25.30 -0.22
C ASN A 125 -2.05 -24.20 -1.24
N ALA A 126 -2.73 -24.16 -2.39
CA ALA A 126 -2.56 -23.09 -3.36
C ALA A 126 -2.90 -21.71 -2.78
N TRP A 127 -3.98 -21.58 -1.99
CA TRP A 127 -4.31 -20.32 -1.31
C TRP A 127 -3.28 -19.93 -0.25
N VAL A 128 -2.74 -20.89 0.50
CA VAL A 128 -1.68 -20.64 1.48
C VAL A 128 -0.43 -20.08 0.80
N GLU A 129 -0.01 -20.66 -0.32
CA GLU A 129 1.15 -20.16 -1.08
C GLU A 129 0.89 -18.79 -1.70
N GLN A 130 -0.30 -18.57 -2.28
CA GLN A 130 -0.70 -17.25 -2.79
C GLN A 130 -0.67 -16.19 -1.68
N ARG A 131 -1.19 -16.54 -0.49
CA ARG A 131 -1.19 -15.63 0.66
C ARG A 131 0.23 -15.30 1.10
N ARG A 132 1.11 -16.29 1.13
CA ARG A 132 2.52 -16.08 1.48
C ARG A 132 3.19 -15.10 0.52
N ALA A 133 3.03 -15.31 -0.78
CA ALA A 133 3.57 -14.41 -1.80
C ALA A 133 2.99 -12.99 -1.65
N ALA A 134 1.67 -12.86 -1.47
CA ALA A 134 1.02 -11.56 -1.27
C ALA A 134 1.54 -10.83 -0.02
N VAL A 135 1.80 -11.54 1.08
CA VAL A 135 2.39 -10.94 2.30
C VAL A 135 3.83 -10.49 2.06
N GLU A 136 4.62 -11.26 1.31
CA GLU A 136 6.00 -10.89 0.96
C GLU A 136 6.02 -9.64 0.07
N ASP A 137 5.15 -9.56 -0.93
CA ASP A 137 4.97 -8.39 -1.80
C ASP A 137 4.50 -7.17 -1.02
N HIS A 138 3.47 -7.32 -0.18
CA HIS A 138 2.98 -6.26 0.70
C HIS A 138 4.09 -5.69 1.58
N ASN A 139 4.91 -6.54 2.21
CA ASN A 139 6.01 -6.10 3.05
C ASN A 139 7.07 -5.32 2.27
N ARG A 140 7.33 -5.69 1.01
CA ARG A 140 8.23 -4.94 0.13
C ARG A 140 7.66 -3.54 -0.16
N LEU A 141 6.36 -3.45 -0.47
CA LEU A 141 5.70 -2.17 -0.73
C LEU A 141 5.69 -1.27 0.52
N VAL A 142 5.43 -1.81 1.71
CA VAL A 142 5.49 -1.05 2.97
C VAL A 142 6.88 -0.46 3.21
N ARG A 143 7.96 -1.21 2.93
CA ARG A 143 9.33 -0.67 3.04
C ARG A 143 9.58 0.46 2.05
N LEU A 144 9.18 0.26 0.79
CA LEU A 144 9.30 1.29 -0.25
C LEU A 144 8.52 2.55 0.12
N TYR A 145 7.29 2.41 0.60
CA TYR A 145 6.47 3.51 1.10
C TYR A 145 7.16 4.26 2.24
N SER A 146 7.72 3.53 3.22
CA SER A 146 8.44 4.13 4.34
C SER A 146 9.68 4.92 3.88
N GLU A 147 10.45 4.39 2.94
CA GLU A 147 11.63 5.06 2.37
C GLU A 147 11.23 6.35 1.64
N MET A 148 10.25 6.27 0.73
CA MET A 148 9.76 7.42 -0.01
C MET A 148 9.16 8.48 0.91
N SER A 149 8.40 8.07 1.93
CA SER A 149 7.83 8.98 2.93
C SER A 149 8.93 9.66 3.76
N GLY A 150 9.99 8.93 4.11
CA GLY A 150 11.16 9.50 4.78
C GLY A 150 11.84 10.57 3.91
N ARG A 151 12.05 10.27 2.64
CA ARG A 151 12.61 11.22 1.66
C ARG A 151 11.71 12.45 1.50
N PHE A 152 10.40 12.24 1.35
CA PHE A 152 9.43 13.32 1.23
C PHE A 152 9.45 14.25 2.45
N ASN A 153 9.50 13.66 3.66
CA ASN A 153 9.58 14.44 4.90
C ASN A 153 10.86 15.26 5.00
N GLY A 154 11.98 14.75 4.49
CA GLY A 154 13.26 15.47 4.50
C GLY A 154 13.38 16.55 3.41
N GLU A 155 12.84 16.30 2.22
CA GLU A 155 13.09 17.13 1.02
C GLU A 155 11.95 18.10 0.70
N CYS A 156 10.71 17.76 1.07
CA CYS A 156 9.49 18.40 0.55
C CYS A 156 8.58 18.95 1.65
N ASN A 157 8.36 18.17 2.72
CA ASN A 157 7.39 18.52 3.74
C ASN A 157 7.74 19.85 4.45
N GLY A 158 6.73 20.69 4.65
CA GLY A 158 6.88 22.00 5.29
C GLY A 158 7.59 23.08 4.45
N ARG A 159 8.03 22.77 3.22
CA ARG A 159 8.63 23.78 2.33
C ARG A 159 7.56 24.51 1.53
N SER A 160 7.73 25.81 1.40
CA SER A 160 6.86 26.66 0.59
C SER A 160 7.35 26.68 -0.87
N TYR A 161 6.52 27.15 -1.79
CA TYR A 161 6.90 27.37 -3.18
C TYR A 161 6.09 28.53 -3.78
N PHE A 162 6.63 29.19 -4.80
CA PHE A 162 5.92 30.27 -5.47
C PHE A 162 4.78 29.70 -6.34
N PRO A 163 3.56 30.29 -6.30
CA PRO A 163 2.46 29.84 -7.16
C PRO A 163 2.81 29.88 -8.65
N SER A 164 3.56 30.87 -9.12
CA SER A 164 4.01 30.91 -10.52
C SER A 164 5.00 29.79 -10.88
N ASP A 165 5.74 29.24 -9.91
CA ASP A 165 6.58 28.05 -10.15
C ASP A 165 5.71 26.81 -10.36
N LEU A 166 4.57 26.69 -9.65
CA LEU A 166 3.62 25.61 -9.88
C LEU A 166 3.09 25.66 -11.32
N GLU A 167 2.67 26.84 -11.80
CA GLU A 167 2.23 27.01 -13.19
C GLU A 167 3.34 26.71 -14.19
N ALA A 168 4.59 27.10 -13.90
CA ALA A 168 5.73 26.84 -14.77
C ALA A 168 6.06 25.35 -14.90
N VAL A 169 5.94 24.59 -13.80
CA VAL A 169 6.31 23.16 -13.82
C VAL A 169 5.21 22.26 -14.39
N LYS A 170 3.95 22.70 -14.42
CA LYS A 170 2.80 21.90 -14.92
C LYS A 170 3.07 21.24 -16.28
N GLY A 171 3.68 21.98 -17.20
CA GLY A 171 3.97 21.49 -18.56
C GLY A 171 5.08 20.43 -18.64
N GLY A 172 5.91 20.30 -17.60
CA GLY A 172 7.00 19.32 -17.52
C GLY A 172 6.69 18.09 -16.67
N LEU A 173 5.49 18.03 -16.06
CA LEU A 173 5.10 16.90 -15.22
C LEU A 173 4.69 15.68 -16.06
N PRO A 174 4.92 14.46 -15.56
CA PRO A 174 4.34 13.26 -16.15
C PRO A 174 2.81 13.40 -16.27
N PRO A 175 2.17 12.85 -17.33
CA PRO A 175 0.74 13.03 -17.59
C PRO A 175 -0.15 12.74 -16.37
N GLU A 176 0.12 11.65 -15.67
CA GLU A 176 -0.61 11.21 -14.48
C GLU A 176 -0.54 12.20 -13.29
N VAL A 177 0.55 12.96 -13.19
CA VAL A 177 0.72 14.01 -12.19
C VAL A 177 0.10 15.30 -12.70
N ALA A 178 0.33 15.65 -13.98
CA ALA A 178 -0.19 16.85 -14.60
C ALA A 178 -1.72 16.94 -14.54
N GLU A 179 -2.43 15.83 -14.79
CA GLU A 179 -3.90 15.76 -14.67
C GLU A 179 -4.40 16.11 -13.26
N ARG A 180 -3.65 15.74 -12.20
CA ARG A 180 -4.03 16.03 -10.81
C ARG A 180 -3.69 17.45 -10.36
N VAL A 181 -2.78 18.12 -11.07
CA VAL A 181 -2.29 19.47 -10.74
C VAL A 181 -3.08 20.57 -11.48
N LYS A 182 -3.94 20.21 -12.44
CA LYS A 182 -4.86 21.13 -13.12
C LYS A 182 -5.85 21.77 -12.14
#